data_AF-A0A9P8AF26-F1
#
_entry.id   AF-A0A9P8AF26-F1
#
_cell.length_a   1.000
_cell.length_b   1.000
_cell.length_c   1.000
_cell.angle_alpha   90.00
_cell.angle_beta   90.00
_cell.angle_gamma   90.00
#
_symmetry.space_group_name_H-M   'P 1'
#
loop_
_entity.id
_entity.type
_entity.pdbx_description
1 polymer ?
#
loop_
_entity_poly.entity_id
_entity_poly.type
_entity_poly.pdbx_seq_one_letter_code
_entity_poly.pdbx_strand_id
1 'polypeptide(L)'
;MDFIQRLDPSKLVQAGTWLSFITALFTSPSYNLPIFLFGSYAQENNEASQSLQTFTALLGGSCVIDIVWMIINSSKQGRFSRFLTILLLLLKIPTFLAFGLSLRQRGAQFGGLGIRGNDLSGPTVWSMPGGFTSTGRDGYQAMDEESHVESNRPPPLPVNSTTVPPPTTNMGGPGAYQTL
;
A
#
# COMPACT_ATOMS: atom_id res chain seq x y z
N MET A 1 -10.34 -0.83 16.87
CA MET A 1 -10.07 -0.56 15.43
C MET A 1 -11.24 -1.02 14.53
N ASP A 2 -12.24 -1.71 15.10
CA ASP A 2 -13.28 -2.44 14.36
C ASP A 2 -14.35 -1.55 13.73
N PHE A 3 -14.58 -0.35 14.29
CA PHE A 3 -15.59 0.58 13.75
C PHE A 3 -15.22 1.08 12.35
N ILE A 4 -13.93 1.41 12.13
CA ILE A 4 -13.46 1.97 10.86
C ILE A 4 -13.46 0.88 9.77
N GLN A 5 -13.23 -0.38 10.14
CA GLN A 5 -13.28 -1.52 9.22
C GLN A 5 -14.71 -1.88 8.77
N ARG A 6 -15.73 -1.44 9.51
CA ARG A 6 -17.16 -1.67 9.18
C ARG A 6 -17.79 -0.54 8.39
N LEU A 7 -17.06 0.55 8.14
CA LEU A 7 -17.56 1.66 7.34
C LEU A 7 -17.52 1.27 5.87
N ASP A 8 -18.70 1.12 5.26
CA ASP A 8 -18.84 0.90 3.82
C ASP A 8 -18.57 2.22 3.07
N PRO A 9 -17.48 2.32 2.27
CA PRO A 9 -17.15 3.52 1.50
C PRO A 9 -18.27 3.93 0.55
N SER A 10 -19.03 2.96 0.01
CA SER A 10 -20.14 3.22 -0.91
C SER A 10 -21.26 4.01 -0.22
N LYS A 11 -21.64 3.60 0.99
CA LYS A 11 -22.68 4.28 1.78
C LYS A 11 -22.26 5.69 2.20
N LEU A 12 -20.99 5.87 2.56
CA LEU A 12 -20.45 7.16 2.94
C LEU A 12 -20.48 8.15 1.78
N VAL A 13 -20.04 7.72 0.59
CA VAL A 13 -20.08 8.56 -0.60
C VAL A 13 -21.51 8.84 -1.04
N GLN A 14 -22.42 7.85 -1.03
CA GLN A 14 -23.83 8.09 -1.35
C GLN A 14 -24.48 9.10 -0.39
N ALA A 15 -24.26 8.95 0.92
CA ALA A 15 -24.73 9.91 1.91
C ALA A 15 -24.15 11.32 1.65
N GLY A 16 -22.87 11.39 1.28
CA GLY A 16 -22.21 12.64 0.91
C GLY A 16 -22.77 13.26 -0.36
N THR A 17 -23.11 12.47 -1.37
CA THR A 17 -23.75 12.92 -2.61
C THR A 17 -25.14 13.49 -2.32
N TRP A 18 -25.98 12.78 -1.56
CA TRP A 18 -27.30 13.27 -1.16
C TRP A 18 -27.21 14.57 -0.37
N LEU A 19 -26.32 14.63 0.62
CA LEU A 19 -26.14 15.81 1.44
C LEU A 19 -25.60 16.99 0.62
N SER A 20 -24.64 16.74 -0.28
CA SER A 20 -24.09 17.76 -1.19
C SER A 20 -25.15 18.32 -2.15
N PHE A 21 -26.02 17.44 -2.65
CA PHE A 21 -27.14 17.83 -3.50
C PHE A 21 -28.13 18.71 -2.76
N ILE A 22 -28.49 18.36 -1.52
CA ILE A 22 -29.36 19.19 -0.67
C ILE A 22 -28.68 20.54 -0.39
N THR A 23 -27.38 20.56 -0.10
CA THR A 23 -26.66 21.82 0.14
C THR A 23 -26.58 22.72 -1.09
N ALA A 24 -26.67 22.18 -2.30
CA ALA A 24 -26.64 22.95 -3.54
C ALA A 24 -27.85 23.88 -3.70
N LEU A 25 -28.95 23.62 -2.99
CA LEU A 25 -30.12 24.51 -2.93
C LEU A 25 -29.85 25.79 -2.09
N PHE A 26 -28.76 25.81 -1.33
CA PHE A 26 -28.39 26.91 -0.44
C PHE A 26 -27.04 27.50 -0.84
N THR A 27 -26.66 28.60 -0.18
CA THR A 27 -25.32 29.17 -0.29
C THR A 27 -24.31 28.18 0.32
N SER A 28 -23.73 27.34 -0.52
CA SER A 28 -22.74 26.33 -0.15
C SER A 28 -21.63 26.25 -1.21
N PRO A 29 -20.49 25.64 -0.89
CA PRO A 29 -19.42 25.46 -1.86
C PRO A 29 -19.85 24.55 -3.01
N SER A 30 -19.88 25.10 -4.23
CA SER A 30 -20.36 24.40 -5.43
C SER A 30 -19.50 23.21 -5.86
N TYR A 31 -18.25 23.14 -5.38
CA TYR A 31 -17.34 22.02 -5.67
C TYR A 31 -17.66 20.75 -4.89
N ASN A 32 -18.49 20.80 -3.84
CA ASN A 32 -18.75 19.61 -3.02
C ASN A 32 -19.52 18.53 -3.78
N LEU A 33 -20.57 18.91 -4.50
CA LEU A 33 -21.36 17.98 -5.32
C LEU A 33 -20.52 17.25 -6.38
N PRO A 34 -19.74 17.92 -7.26
CA PRO A 34 -18.95 17.22 -8.27
C PRO A 34 -17.87 16.32 -7.66
N ILE A 35 -17.29 16.68 -6.51
CA ILE A 35 -16.31 15.80 -5.81
C ILE A 35 -16.97 14.51 -5.35
N PHE A 36 -18.16 14.57 -4.74
CA PHE A 36 -18.87 13.37 -4.29
C PHE A 36 -19.40 12.52 -5.45
N LEU A 37 -19.86 13.15 -6.54
CA LEU A 37 -20.21 12.42 -7.77
C LEU A 37 -19.00 11.70 -8.38
N PHE A 38 -17.83 12.36 -8.40
CA PHE A 38 -16.58 11.70 -8.80
C PHE A 38 -16.21 10.55 -7.85
N GLY A 39 -16.49 10.69 -6.56
CA GLY A 39 -16.35 9.62 -5.57
C GLY A 39 -17.21 8.40 -5.89
N SER A 40 -18.48 8.60 -6.28
CA SER A 40 -19.37 7.50 -6.71
C SER A 40 -18.77 6.76 -7.90
N TYR A 41 -18.34 7.50 -8.91
CA TYR A 41 -17.67 6.95 -10.09
C TYR A 41 -16.38 6.19 -9.73
N ALA A 42 -15.52 6.76 -8.89
CA ALA A 42 -14.25 6.16 -8.50
C ALA A 42 -14.45 4.88 -7.65
N GLN A 43 -15.53 4.81 -6.89
CA GLN A 43 -15.89 3.63 -6.08
C GLN A 43 -16.42 2.49 -6.94
N GLU A 44 -17.15 2.78 -8.02
CA GLU A 44 -17.65 1.78 -8.97
C GLU A 44 -16.51 1.21 -9.84
N ASN A 45 -15.54 2.05 -10.21
CA ASN A 45 -14.41 1.66 -11.05
C ASN A 45 -13.22 1.16 -10.23
N ASN A 46 -13.33 -0.08 -9.71
CA ASN A 46 -12.34 -0.63 -8.78
C ASN A 46 -10.92 -0.80 -9.34
N GLU A 47 -10.75 -0.89 -10.65
CA GLU A 47 -9.45 -1.06 -11.32
C GLU A 47 -8.65 0.26 -11.39
N ALA A 48 -9.33 1.41 -11.31
CA ALA A 48 -8.71 2.73 -11.42
C ALA A 48 -8.17 3.21 -10.07
N SER A 49 -7.04 2.67 -9.62
CA SER A 49 -6.38 3.11 -8.38
C SER A 49 -6.06 4.61 -8.38
N GLN A 50 -5.75 5.18 -9.55
CA GLN A 50 -5.50 6.61 -9.74
C GLN A 50 -6.75 7.48 -9.48
N SER A 51 -7.95 7.04 -9.87
CA SER A 51 -9.17 7.82 -9.63
C SER A 51 -9.49 7.88 -8.14
N LEU A 52 -9.28 6.78 -7.43
CA LEU A 52 -9.48 6.72 -5.98
C LEU A 52 -8.45 7.56 -5.21
N GLN A 53 -7.19 7.60 -5.68
CA GLN A 53 -6.16 8.49 -5.13
C GLN A 53 -6.55 9.96 -5.34
N THR A 54 -6.96 10.29 -6.57
CA THR A 54 -7.39 11.64 -6.95
C THR A 54 -8.60 12.06 -6.11
N PHE A 55 -9.58 11.17 -5.94
CA PHE A 55 -10.76 11.45 -5.12
C PHE A 55 -10.38 11.70 -3.67
N THR A 56 -9.51 10.86 -3.10
CA THR A 56 -9.09 11.00 -1.70
C THR A 56 -8.28 12.29 -1.49
N ALA A 57 -7.41 12.65 -2.43
CA ALA A 57 -6.67 13.90 -2.40
C ALA A 57 -7.60 15.12 -2.51
N LEU A 58 -8.55 15.11 -3.46
CA LEU A 58 -9.55 16.17 -3.62
C LEU A 58 -10.44 16.28 -2.39
N LEU A 59 -10.89 15.16 -1.83
CA LEU A 59 -11.72 15.11 -0.63
C LEU A 59 -10.97 15.71 0.56
N GLY A 60 -9.71 15.31 0.79
CA GLY A 60 -8.86 15.86 1.84
C GLY A 60 -8.60 17.35 1.68
N GLY A 61 -8.24 17.81 0.47
CA GLY A 61 -8.07 19.23 0.16
C GLY A 61 -9.36 20.03 0.36
N SER A 62 -10.50 19.46 -0.05
CA SER A 62 -11.80 20.11 0.09
C SER A 62 -12.21 20.33 1.54
N CYS A 63 -11.75 19.52 2.50
CA CYS A 63 -12.01 19.77 3.93
C CYS A 63 -11.40 21.11 4.38
N VAL A 64 -10.18 21.41 3.93
CA VAL A 64 -9.49 22.67 4.27
C VAL A 64 -10.19 23.84 3.59
N ILE A 65 -10.54 23.69 2.31
CA ILE A 65 -11.21 24.73 1.54
C ILE A 65 -12.61 25.01 2.10
N ASP A 66 -13.35 23.99 2.57
CA ASP A 66 -14.65 24.17 3.22
C ASP A 66 -14.54 25.05 4.48
N ILE A 67 -13.52 24.83 5.31
CA ILE A 67 -13.29 25.64 6.52
C ILE A 67 -13.02 27.09 6.15
N VAL A 68 -12.10 27.32 5.19
CA VAL A 68 -11.79 28.66 4.70
C VAL A 68 -13.02 29.33 4.11
N TRP A 69 -13.80 28.60 3.30
CA TRP A 69 -15.01 29.11 2.67
C TRP A 69 -16.06 29.51 3.70
N MET A 70 -16.26 28.70 4.74
CA MET A 70 -17.19 29.01 5.83
C MET A 70 -16.75 30.27 6.58
N ILE A 71 -15.46 30.45 6.87
CA ILE A 71 -14.95 31.66 7.55
C ILE A 71 -15.23 32.91 6.71
N ILE A 72 -14.95 32.86 5.41
CA ILE A 72 -15.14 34.01 4.50
C ILE A 72 -16.63 34.34 4.31
N ASN A 73 -17.49 33.32 4.23
CA ASN A 73 -18.93 33.49 3.95
C ASN A 73 -19.81 33.53 5.21
N SER A 74 -19.19 33.60 6.40
CA SER A 74 -19.83 33.59 7.71
C SER A 74 -20.75 34.78 8.00
N SER A 75 -20.82 35.80 7.15
CA SER A 75 -21.80 36.90 7.32
C SER A 75 -23.05 36.71 6.46
N LYS A 76 -22.95 35.98 5.34
CA LYS A 76 -24.04 35.85 4.34
C LYS A 76 -24.79 34.53 4.44
N GLN A 77 -24.14 33.48 4.96
CA GLN A 77 -24.73 32.15 5.01
C GLN A 77 -25.77 32.02 6.13
N GLY A 78 -26.97 31.51 5.84
CA GLY A 78 -27.99 31.23 6.85
C GLY A 78 -27.55 30.15 7.86
N ARG A 79 -28.09 30.20 9.09
CA ARG A 79 -27.76 29.24 10.17
C ARG A 79 -28.00 27.78 9.79
N PHE A 80 -29.10 27.50 9.08
CA PHE A 80 -29.44 26.15 8.60
C PHE A 80 -28.45 25.65 7.54
N SER A 81 -28.09 26.48 6.57
CA SER A 81 -27.09 26.14 5.56
C SER A 81 -25.72 25.85 6.19
N ARG A 82 -25.32 26.62 7.21
CA ARG A 82 -24.09 26.36 7.98
C ARG A 82 -24.12 25.01 8.69
N PHE A 83 -25.26 24.65 9.28
CA PHE A 83 -25.43 23.36 9.92
C PHE A 83 -25.23 22.21 8.90
N LEU A 84 -25.82 22.33 7.71
CA LEU A 84 -25.63 21.32 6.65
C LEU A 84 -24.18 21.24 6.17
N THR A 85 -23.47 22.37 6.01
CA THR A 85 -22.05 22.35 5.62
C THR A 85 -21.16 21.76 6.72
N ILE A 86 -21.47 21.99 8.00
CA ILE A 86 -20.77 21.35 9.13
C ILE A 86 -21.03 19.85 9.15
N LEU A 87 -22.28 19.42 8.93
CA LEU A 87 -22.62 18.00 8.83
C LEU A 87 -21.87 17.32 7.68
N LEU A 88 -21.74 18.01 6.55
CA LEU A 88 -20.99 17.55 5.39
C LEU A 88 -19.48 17.46 5.69
N LEU A 89 -18.92 18.45 6.40
CA LEU A 89 -17.53 18.40 6.87
C LEU A 89 -17.28 17.22 7.82
N LEU A 90 -18.21 16.98 8.76
CA LEU A 90 -18.13 15.82 9.67
C LEU A 90 -18.20 14.49 8.92
N LEU A 91 -19.01 14.40 7.86
CA LEU A 91 -19.11 13.21 7.01
C LEU A 91 -17.85 12.98 6.16
N LYS A 92 -17.15 14.05 5.76
CA LYS A 92 -15.90 13.93 4.98
C LYS A 92 -14.79 13.21 5.75
N ILE A 93 -14.72 13.35 7.07
CA ILE A 93 -13.68 12.71 7.91
C ILE A 93 -13.72 11.17 7.81
N PRO A 94 -14.83 10.47 8.16
CA PRO A 94 -14.92 9.03 8.00
C PRO A 94 -14.84 8.60 6.54
N THR A 95 -15.32 9.42 5.60
CA THR A 95 -15.19 9.14 4.16
C THR A 95 -13.71 9.13 3.75
N PHE A 96 -12.93 10.12 4.15
CA PHE A 96 -11.51 10.20 3.87
C PHE A 96 -10.75 9.01 4.48
N LEU A 97 -11.07 8.61 5.71
CA LEU A 97 -10.46 7.45 6.35
C LEU A 97 -10.83 6.14 5.65
N ALA A 98 -12.11 5.93 5.32
CA ALA A 98 -12.57 4.73 4.64
C ALA A 98 -11.91 4.56 3.26
N PHE A 99 -11.88 5.64 2.46
CA PHE A 99 -11.20 5.62 1.16
C PHE A 99 -9.68 5.53 1.27
N GLY A 100 -9.09 6.15 2.30
CA GLY A 100 -7.66 6.01 2.61
C GLY A 100 -7.28 4.57 2.95
N LEU A 101 -8.14 3.83 3.67
CA LEU A 101 -7.95 2.40 3.90
C LEU A 101 -8.11 1.59 2.62
N SER A 102 -9.13 1.90 1.79
CA SER A 102 -9.29 1.26 0.48
C SER A 102 -8.09 1.50 -0.44
N LEU A 103 -7.45 2.68 -0.40
CA LEU A 103 -6.19 2.94 -1.11
C LEU A 103 -5.06 2.05 -0.63
N ARG A 104 -4.87 1.95 0.69
CA ARG A 104 -3.83 1.09 1.27
C ARG A 104 -4.03 -0.37 0.87
N GLN A 105 -5.27 -0.86 0.90
CA GLN A 105 -5.61 -2.22 0.47
C GLN A 105 -5.29 -2.47 -1.02
N ARG A 106 -5.41 -1.46 -1.87
CA ARG A 106 -5.10 -1.53 -3.30
C ARG A 106 -3.61 -1.33 -3.62
N GLY A 107 -2.74 -1.23 -2.61
CA GLY A 107 -1.31 -0.96 -2.80
C GLY A 107 -1.01 0.44 -3.35
N ALA A 108 -2.02 1.30 -3.43
CA ALA A 108 -1.89 2.68 -3.88
C ALA A 108 -1.18 3.50 -2.81
N GLN A 109 0.13 3.69 -2.98
CA GLN A 109 0.87 4.73 -2.28
C GLN A 109 0.68 6.04 -3.05
N PHE A 110 0.62 7.19 -2.36
CA PHE A 110 0.74 8.50 -2.99
C PHE A 110 2.17 8.62 -3.56
N GLY A 111 2.40 7.92 -4.68
CA GLY A 111 3.69 7.69 -5.31
C GLY A 111 4.22 8.98 -5.89
N GLY A 112 5.04 9.66 -5.11
CA GLY A 112 5.65 10.95 -5.45
C GLY A 112 6.10 11.74 -4.22
N LEU A 113 5.48 11.49 -3.05
CA LEU A 113 5.78 12.19 -1.80
C LEU A 113 6.66 11.41 -0.82
N GLY A 114 7.10 10.20 -1.14
CA GLY A 114 8.00 9.40 -0.29
C GLY A 114 7.43 8.97 1.08
N ILE A 115 6.26 9.48 1.47
CA ILE A 115 5.58 9.14 2.73
C ILE A 115 4.91 7.78 2.54
N ARG A 116 5.63 6.71 2.86
CA ARG A 116 5.04 5.38 2.97
C ARG A 116 4.27 5.39 4.28
N GLY A 117 2.96 5.14 4.22
CA GLY A 117 2.11 5.01 5.41
C GLY A 117 2.47 3.86 6.37
N ASN A 118 3.63 3.24 6.15
CA ASN A 118 4.26 2.14 6.86
C ASN A 118 5.42 2.61 7.75
N ASP A 119 5.89 3.85 7.59
CA ASP A 119 7.07 4.36 8.29
C ASP A 119 6.76 4.68 9.77
N LEU A 120 5.48 4.81 10.15
CA LEU A 120 5.02 4.96 11.53
C LEU A 120 4.76 3.63 12.26
N SER A 121 4.87 2.49 11.59
CA SER A 121 4.57 1.16 12.17
C SER A 121 5.63 0.12 11.77
N GLY A 122 6.90 0.50 11.78
CA GLY A 122 8.01 -0.42 11.56
C GLY A 122 8.05 -1.05 10.16
N PRO A 123 9.19 -1.63 9.78
CA PRO A 123 9.32 -2.29 8.50
C PRO A 123 8.45 -3.55 8.49
N THR A 124 7.32 -3.52 7.78
CA THR A 124 6.70 -4.77 7.29
C THR A 124 7.65 -5.39 6.28
N VAL A 125 8.57 -6.19 6.81
CA VAL A 125 9.33 -7.19 6.07
C VAL A 125 8.30 -8.21 5.59
N TRP A 126 8.07 -8.26 4.29
CA TRP A 126 7.47 -9.43 3.67
C TRP A 126 8.49 -10.56 3.78
N SER A 127 8.52 -11.25 4.92
CA SER A 127 9.21 -12.52 5.03
C SER A 127 8.45 -13.51 4.16
N MET A 128 8.94 -13.75 2.95
CA MET A 128 8.49 -14.89 2.16
C MET A 128 8.69 -16.16 3.02
N PRO A 129 7.66 -17.00 3.23
CA PRO A 129 7.83 -18.29 3.89
C PRO A 129 8.77 -19.14 3.02
N GLY A 130 10.02 -19.29 3.45
CA GLY A 130 11.05 -20.05 2.71
C GLY A 130 12.34 -19.29 2.37
N GLY A 131 12.57 -18.08 2.89
CA GLY A 131 13.83 -17.35 2.68
C GLY A 131 14.82 -17.54 3.83
N PHE A 132 15.92 -18.25 3.58
CA PHE A 132 17.06 -18.40 4.47
C PHE A 132 17.64 -17.03 4.88
N THR A 133 17.29 -16.52 6.05
CA THR A 133 18.11 -15.51 6.73
C THR A 133 19.25 -16.23 7.42
N SER A 134 20.33 -16.46 6.67
CA SER A 134 21.66 -16.74 7.23
C SER A 134 22.08 -15.54 8.08
N THR A 135 21.79 -15.59 9.37
CA THR A 135 22.56 -14.83 10.37
C THR A 135 23.92 -15.50 10.47
N GLY A 136 24.85 -15.03 9.65
CA GLY A 136 26.26 -15.39 9.74
C GLY A 136 26.68 -16.39 8.67
N ARG A 137 27.43 -15.86 7.68
CA ARG A 137 28.28 -16.53 6.68
C ARG A 137 27.69 -16.54 5.26
N ASP A 138 28.47 -15.86 4.41
CA ASP A 138 28.56 -15.89 2.96
C ASP A 138 27.30 -15.48 2.17
N GLY A 139 27.20 -14.16 1.96
CA GLY A 139 26.37 -13.58 0.92
C GLY A 139 26.86 -14.00 -0.47
N TYR A 140 25.90 -14.16 -1.38
CA TYR A 140 26.07 -14.52 -2.78
C TYR A 140 27.35 -13.95 -3.40
N GLN A 141 28.27 -14.83 -3.77
CA GLN A 141 29.40 -14.51 -4.64
C GLN A 141 28.83 -14.30 -6.05
N ALA A 142 29.02 -13.11 -6.62
CA ALA A 142 28.62 -12.82 -7.99
C ALA A 142 29.39 -13.73 -8.96
N MET A 143 28.71 -14.27 -9.97
CA MET A 143 29.25 -15.29 -10.88
C MET A 143 30.24 -14.75 -11.93
N ASP A 144 30.76 -13.52 -11.73
CA ASP A 144 31.58 -12.79 -12.71
C ASP A 144 32.91 -12.24 -12.14
N GLU A 145 33.31 -12.61 -10.92
CA GLU A 145 34.58 -12.10 -10.37
C GLU A 145 35.77 -12.97 -10.80
N GLU A 146 36.43 -12.49 -11.84
CA GLU A 146 37.62 -13.08 -12.45
C GLU A 146 38.78 -13.15 -11.45
N SER A 147 39.32 -14.35 -11.28
CA SER A 147 40.40 -14.66 -10.34
C SER A 147 41.70 -13.96 -10.74
N HIS A 148 42.12 -12.94 -9.98
CA HIS A 148 43.48 -12.44 -10.05
C HIS A 148 44.46 -13.49 -9.51
N VAL A 149 45.26 -14.03 -10.42
CA VAL A 149 46.40 -14.90 -10.17
C VAL A 149 47.52 -14.08 -9.53
N GLU A 150 47.84 -14.32 -8.26
CA GLU A 150 49.14 -13.91 -7.68
C GLU A 150 49.88 -15.16 -7.19
N SER A 151 51.00 -15.41 -7.86
CA SER A 151 51.91 -16.54 -7.71
C SER A 151 52.74 -16.43 -6.43
N ASN A 152 52.81 -17.50 -5.62
CA ASN A 152 54.03 -17.77 -4.84
C ASN A 152 54.22 -19.27 -4.52
N ARG A 153 55.48 -19.71 -4.61
CA ARG A 153 55.99 -21.06 -4.92
C ARG A 153 56.25 -21.94 -3.65
N PRO A 154 56.32 -23.30 -3.75
CA PRO A 154 56.39 -24.26 -2.62
C PRO A 154 57.83 -24.73 -2.27
N PRO A 155 58.04 -25.59 -1.24
CA PRO A 155 58.37 -27.03 -1.48
C PRO A 155 57.89 -28.00 -0.32
N PRO A 156 58.32 -29.28 -0.13
CA PRO A 156 57.47 -30.49 -0.36
C PRO A 156 57.34 -31.53 0.81
N LEU A 157 56.24 -32.33 0.76
CA LEU A 157 56.00 -33.77 1.11
C LEU A 157 56.65 -34.47 2.36
N PRO A 158 55.95 -35.40 3.07
CA PRO A 158 55.78 -36.78 2.57
C PRO A 158 54.44 -37.48 2.84
N VAL A 159 54.22 -38.48 1.98
CA VAL A 159 53.17 -39.49 1.88
C VAL A 159 53.12 -40.39 3.12
N ASN A 160 51.91 -40.81 3.55
CA ASN A 160 51.79 -42.12 4.17
C ASN A 160 50.52 -42.85 3.69
N SER A 161 50.78 -44.03 3.14
CA SER A 161 49.85 -45.01 2.58
C SER A 161 49.30 -45.91 3.68
N THR A 162 47.98 -46.11 3.75
CA THR A 162 47.41 -47.38 4.24
C THR A 162 46.00 -47.63 3.68
N THR A 163 45.95 -48.66 2.85
CA THR A 163 44.85 -49.51 2.36
C THR A 163 43.85 -49.98 3.42
N VAL A 164 42.53 -49.90 3.16
CA VAL A 164 41.51 -50.93 3.51
C VAL A 164 40.28 -50.84 2.54
N PRO A 165 39.87 -51.94 1.85
CA PRO A 165 38.63 -52.08 1.07
C PRO A 165 37.47 -52.79 1.85
N PRO A 166 36.24 -52.96 1.29
CA PRO A 166 34.92 -52.79 1.96
C PRO A 166 34.28 -54.10 2.50
N PRO A 167 33.03 -54.12 3.03
CA PRO A 167 31.89 -54.42 2.14
C PRO A 167 30.46 -53.90 2.52
N THR A 168 29.64 -53.80 1.46
CA THR A 168 28.22 -54.23 1.27
C THR A 168 26.99 -53.42 1.72
N THR A 169 26.20 -53.10 0.68
CA THR A 169 24.74 -53.27 0.47
C THR A 169 23.75 -52.32 1.14
N ASN A 170 23.10 -51.47 0.33
CA ASN A 170 21.65 -51.58 0.15
C ASN A 170 21.15 -51.03 -1.20
N MET A 171 20.47 -51.93 -1.92
CA MET A 171 19.36 -51.81 -2.90
C MET A 171 19.03 -50.39 -3.42
N GLY A 172 19.18 -50.08 -4.72
CA GLY A 172 18.30 -50.50 -5.83
C GLY A 172 17.12 -49.50 -5.99
N GLY A 173 17.27 -48.37 -6.70
CA GLY A 173 16.88 -48.14 -8.12
C GLY A 173 15.42 -47.64 -8.27
N PRO A 174 14.93 -47.01 -9.37
CA PRO A 174 15.61 -46.50 -10.57
C PRO A 174 15.17 -45.07 -11.02
N GLY A 175 15.99 -44.45 -11.89
CA GLY A 175 15.49 -43.87 -13.15
C GLY A 175 14.98 -42.43 -13.18
N ALA A 176 15.80 -41.56 -13.77
CA ALA A 176 15.45 -40.23 -14.24
C ALA A 176 14.76 -40.24 -15.63
N TYR A 177 14.15 -39.10 -15.97
CA TYR A 177 13.87 -38.52 -17.31
C TYR A 177 12.49 -38.66 -18.00
N GLN A 178 12.13 -37.52 -18.63
CA GLN A 178 11.24 -37.24 -19.79
C GLN A 178 9.72 -37.11 -19.55
N THR A 179 9.15 -35.90 -19.63
CA THR A 179 8.62 -35.16 -20.82
C THR A 179 7.52 -35.89 -21.59
N LEU A 180 6.29 -35.34 -21.52
CA LEU A 180 5.54 -34.71 -22.60
C LEU A 180 4.40 -33.87 -21.99
#